data_AF-A0A3A4P182-F1
#
_entry.id   AF-A0A3A4P182-F1
#
_cell.length_a   1.000
_cell.length_b   1.000
_cell.length_c   1.000
_cell.angle_alpha   90.00
_cell.angle_beta   90.00
_cell.angle_gamma   90.00
#
_symmetry.space_group_name_H-M   'P 1'
#
loop_
_entity.id
_entity.type
_entity.pdbx_description
1 polymer ?
#
loop_
_entity_poly.entity_id
_entity_poly.type
_entity_poly.pdbx_seq_one_letter_code
_entity_poly.pdbx_strand_id
1 'polypeptide(L)'
;MKITLTPAIESALCEEANRQKTTPEMLALDCLQNRFVTKKGDDPSETEQKTLADFLVGHIGVLSSGNHIHGGARLSENCGQKFTAALVQKRRQG
;
A
#
# COMPACT_ATOMS: atom_id res chain seq x y z
N MET A 1 4.59 28.17 16.20
CA MET A 1 4.53 27.17 17.29
C MET A 1 5.95 26.67 17.53
N LYS A 2 6.39 26.53 18.79
CA LYS A 2 7.70 25.95 19.13
C LYS A 2 7.47 24.61 19.82
N ILE A 3 8.11 23.55 19.34
CA ILE A 3 8.05 22.22 19.94
C ILE A 3 9.46 21.89 20.42
N THR A 4 9.62 21.71 21.72
CA THR A 4 10.89 21.28 22.31
C THR A 4 11.00 19.76 22.20
N LEU A 5 12.03 19.27 21.52
CA LEU A 5 12.34 17.85 21.39
C LEU A 5 13.31 17.42 22.48
N THR A 6 13.21 16.16 22.89
CA THR A 6 14.28 15.54 23.69
C THR A 6 15.51 15.30 22.81
N PRO A 7 16.74 15.31 23.36
CA PRO A 7 17.97 15.12 22.57
C PRO A 7 17.98 13.84 21.72
N ALA A 8 17.39 12.76 22.23
CA ALA A 8 17.28 11.49 21.50
C ALA A 8 16.44 11.60 20.22
N ILE A 9 15.32 12.33 20.28
CA ILE A 9 14.43 12.53 19.14
C ILE A 9 15.05 13.50 18.14
N GLU A 10 15.73 14.54 18.63
CA GLU A 10 16.44 15.50 17.79
C GLU A 10 17.54 14.81 16.96
N SER A 11 18.37 13.96 17.58
CA SER A 11 19.39 13.18 16.86
C SER A 11 18.78 12.28 15.79
N ALA A 12 17.75 11.51 16.16
CA ALA A 12 17.09 10.59 15.24
C ALA A 12 16.44 11.33 14.04
N LEU A 13 15.84 12.50 14.28
CA LEU A 13 15.26 13.32 13.22
C LEU A 13 16.33 13.87 12.27
N CYS A 14 17.46 14.33 12.80
CA CYS A 14 18.59 14.82 12.01
C CYS A 14 19.22 13.70 11.17
N GLU A 15 19.43 12.52 11.73
CA GLU A 15 19.94 11.35 11.01
C GLU A 15 19.02 10.94 9.86
N GLU A 16 17.72 10.88 10.13
CA GLU A 16 16.72 10.51 9.12
C GLU A 16 16.61 11.56 8.00
N ALA A 17 16.65 12.84 8.37
CA ALA A 17 16.64 13.94 7.40
C ALA A 17 17.87 13.88 6.48
N ASN A 18 19.06 13.63 7.04
CA ASN A 18 20.28 13.43 6.27
C ASN A 18 20.17 12.23 5.32
N ARG A 19 19.62 11.10 5.79
CA ARG A 19 19.39 9.90 4.98
C ARG A 19 18.49 10.18 3.77
N GLN A 20 17.46 11.00 3.97
CA GLN A 20 16.52 11.40 2.93
C GLN A 20 16.95 12.65 2.14
N LYS A 21 18.15 13.19 2.43
CA LYS A 21 18.68 14.43 1.83
C LYS A 21 17.70 15.61 1.94
N THR A 22 17.02 15.72 3.06
CA THR A 22 16.07 16.79 3.39
C THR A 22 16.47 17.47 4.69
N THR A 23 15.75 18.53 5.09
CA THR A 23 15.97 19.17 6.39
C THR A 23 15.08 18.55 7.47
N PRO A 24 15.51 18.54 8.75
CA PRO A 24 14.70 18.04 9.86
C PRO A 24 13.32 18.68 9.95
N GLU A 25 13.22 19.98 9.66
CA GLU A 25 11.96 20.73 9.70
C GLU A 25 11.01 20.30 8.60
N MET A 26 11.52 20.13 7.38
CA MET A 26 10.72 19.69 6.24
C MET A 26 10.21 18.26 6.47
N LEU A 27 11.07 17.37 6.96
CA LEU A 27 10.69 16.00 7.32
C LEU A 27 9.62 15.97 8.41
N ALA A 28 9.78 16.80 9.45
CA ALA A 28 8.79 16.92 10.52
C ALA A 28 7.44 17.43 10.00
N LEU A 29 7.44 18.45 9.14
CA LEU A 29 6.21 18.99 8.53
C LEU A 29 5.51 17.94 7.67
N ASP A 30 6.24 17.21 6.83
CA ASP A 30 5.67 16.17 5.98
C ASP A 30 5.06 15.02 6.82
N CYS A 31 5.75 14.60 7.88
CA CYS A 31 5.22 13.61 8.81
C CYS A 31 3.91 14.08 9.47
N LEU A 32 3.85 15.34 9.91
CA LEU A 32 2.65 15.92 10.52
C LEU A 32 1.51 16.05 9.51
N GLN A 33 1.82 16.48 8.28
CA GLN A 33 0.85 16.60 7.20
C GLN A 33 0.23 15.24 6.87
N ASN A 34 1.06 14.22 6.66
CA ASN A 34 0.59 12.88 6.34
C ASN A 34 -0.25 12.26 7.47
N ARG A 35 0.13 12.51 8.73
CA ARG A 35 -0.53 11.89 9.88
C ARG A 35 -1.84 12.56 10.27
N PHE A 36 -1.93 13.88 10.17
CA PHE A 36 -3.06 14.65 10.71
C PHE A 36 -3.91 15.35 9.64
N VAL A 37 -3.36 15.62 8.46
CA VAL A 37 -4.06 16.35 7.38
C VAL A 37 -4.52 15.39 6.30
N THR A 38 -3.61 14.55 5.77
CA THR A 38 -3.92 13.62 4.67
C THR A 38 -4.81 12.47 5.11
N LYS A 39 -4.72 12.04 6.38
CA LYS A 39 -5.54 10.95 6.94
C LYS A 39 -7.04 11.29 7.11
N LYS A 40 -7.45 12.51 6.80
CA LYS A 40 -8.86 12.94 6.91
C LYS A 40 -9.77 12.40 5.79
N GLY A 41 -9.23 11.63 4.85
CA GLY A 41 -9.98 10.98 3.77
C GLY A 41 -10.50 9.58 4.11
N ASP A 42 -10.00 8.93 5.16
CA ASP A 42 -10.45 7.61 5.59
C ASP A 42 -11.31 7.75 6.84
N ASP A 43 -12.51 8.31 6.67
CA ASP A 43 -13.59 8.10 7.63
C ASP A 43 -14.19 6.72 7.32
N PRO A 44 -13.98 5.67 8.15
CA PRO A 44 -14.46 4.32 7.87
C PRO A 44 -15.97 4.18 8.14
N SER A 45 -16.72 5.28 8.20
CA SER A 45 -18.12 5.27 8.64
C SER A 45 -19.11 4.77 7.59
N GLU A 46 -18.73 4.63 6.32
CA GLU A 46 -19.65 4.13 5.27
C GLU A 46 -18.96 3.26 4.20
N THR A 47 -18.16 2.28 4.60
CA THR A 47 -17.86 1.18 3.69
C THR A 47 -18.46 -0.10 4.24
N GLU A 48 -19.58 -0.49 3.61
CA GLU A 48 -20.06 -1.87 3.58
C GLU A 48 -18.86 -2.81 3.60
N GLN A 49 -18.93 -3.88 4.40
CA GLN A 49 -17.90 -4.89 4.59
C GLN A 49 -17.52 -5.56 3.26
N LYS A 50 -16.77 -4.85 2.43
CA LYS A 50 -16.24 -5.32 1.16
C LYS A 50 -15.09 -6.24 1.53
N THR A 51 -15.21 -7.48 1.08
CA THR A 51 -14.16 -8.46 1.29
C THR A 51 -12.91 -8.03 0.54
N LEU A 52 -11.76 -8.54 0.93
CA LEU A 52 -10.52 -8.37 0.16
C LEU A 52 -10.72 -8.80 -1.32
N ALA A 53 -11.60 -9.77 -1.58
CA ALA A 53 -11.95 -10.15 -2.95
C ALA A 53 -12.63 -9.01 -3.70
N ASP A 54 -13.59 -8.31 -3.09
CA ASP A 54 -14.30 -7.17 -3.69
C ASP A 54 -13.36 -6.00 -3.98
N PHE A 55 -12.39 -5.75 -3.09
CA PHE A 55 -11.33 -4.76 -3.32
C PHE A 55 -10.44 -5.15 -4.51
N LEU A 56 -10.09 -6.43 -4.62
CA LEU A 56 -9.21 -6.92 -5.67
C LEU A 56 -9.90 -7.06 -7.03
N VAL A 57 -11.24 -7.04 -7.15
CA VAL A 57 -11.95 -7.14 -8.44
C VAL A 57 -11.43 -6.11 -9.47
N GLY A 58 -11.16 -4.87 -9.06
CA GLY A 58 -10.63 -3.82 -9.94
C GLY A 58 -9.12 -3.92 -10.23
N HIS A 59 -8.40 -4.73 -9.45
CA HIS A 59 -6.95 -4.93 -9.56
C HIS A 59 -6.56 -6.29 -10.15
N ILE A 60 -7.51 -7.24 -10.23
CA ILE A 60 -7.39 -8.46 -11.01
C ILE A 60 -7.58 -8.05 -12.48
N GLY A 61 -6.58 -7.36 -13.00
CA GLY A 61 -6.41 -7.22 -14.43
C GLY A 61 -6.27 -8.63 -15.00
N VAL A 62 -7.26 -9.04 -15.79
CA VAL A 62 -7.03 -10.06 -16.81
C VAL A 62 -5.82 -9.54 -17.59
N LEU A 63 -4.66 -10.17 -17.42
CA LEU A 63 -3.56 -10.01 -18.35
C LEU A 63 -4.09 -10.56 -19.67
N SER A 64 -4.72 -9.68 -20.46
CA SER A 64 -5.02 -9.98 -21.84
C SER A 64 -3.68 -10.23 -22.51
N SER A 65 -3.35 -11.51 -22.70
CA SER A 65 -2.21 -11.99 -23.47
C SER A 65 -2.38 -11.61 -24.94
N GLY A 66 -2.45 -10.31 -25.24
CA GLY A 66 -2.49 -9.76 -26.60
C GLY A 66 -1.09 -9.63 -27.20
N ASN A 67 -0.04 -9.61 -26.38
CA ASN A 67 1.34 -9.61 -26.85
C ASN A 67 1.90 -11.03 -26.80
N HIS A 68 1.61 -11.78 -27.86
CA HIS A 68 2.25 -13.05 -28.17
C HIS A 68 3.76 -12.82 -28.37
N ILE A 69 4.57 -13.05 -27.35
CA ILE A 69 6.03 -13.16 -27.49
C ILE A 69 6.33 -14.64 -27.72
N HIS A 70 6.70 -15.01 -28.96
CA HIS A 70 7.17 -16.36 -29.27
C HIS A 70 8.41 -16.68 -28.43
N GLY A 71 8.25 -17.55 -27.42
CA GLY A 71 9.32 -17.98 -26.51
C GLY A 71 9.20 -17.51 -25.06
N GLY A 72 8.19 -16.73 -24.70
CA GLY A 72 7.93 -16.33 -23.30
C GLY A 72 7.28 -17.45 -22.48
N ALA A 73 7.76 -17.66 -21.25
CA ALA A 73 7.28 -18.70 -20.36
C ALA A 73 5.75 -18.58 -20.10
N ARG A 74 4.99 -19.64 -20.44
CA ARG A 74 3.53 -19.79 -20.25
C ARG A 74 3.11 -19.93 -18.78
N LEU A 75 3.70 -19.15 -17.88
CA LEU A 75 3.50 -19.31 -16.43
C LEU A 75 2.30 -18.50 -15.89
N SER A 76 1.76 -17.54 -16.64
CA SER A 76 0.71 -16.64 -16.12
C SER A 76 -0.73 -17.16 -16.26
N GLU A 77 -1.05 -17.95 -17.29
CA GLU A 77 -2.45 -18.34 -17.57
C GLU A 77 -3.04 -19.27 -16.50
N ASN A 78 -2.22 -20.15 -15.91
CA ASN A 78 -2.69 -21.15 -14.95
C ASN A 78 -2.65 -20.65 -13.49
N CYS A 79 -1.86 -19.60 -13.19
CA CYS A 79 -1.71 -19.11 -11.82
C CYS A 79 -2.92 -18.29 -11.35
N GLY A 80 -3.48 -17.43 -12.20
CA GLY A 80 -4.64 -16.60 -11.83
C GLY A 80 -5.89 -17.44 -11.54
N GLN A 81 -6.17 -18.43 -12.38
CA GLN A 81 -7.33 -19.31 -12.18
C GLN A 81 -7.20 -20.19 -10.93
N LYS A 82 -6.00 -20.76 -10.68
CA LYS A 82 -5.73 -21.53 -9.47
C LYS A 82 -5.81 -20.68 -8.21
N PHE A 83 -5.35 -19.43 -8.27
CA PHE A 83 -5.42 -18.49 -7.16
C PHE A 83 -6.88 -18.13 -6.82
N THR A 84 -7.67 -17.76 -7.82
CA THR A 84 -9.10 -17.48 -7.62
C THR A 84 -9.85 -18.72 -7.11
N ALA A 85 -9.57 -19.90 -7.67
CA ALA A 85 -10.17 -21.15 -7.21
C ALA A 85 -9.80 -21.47 -5.75
N ALA A 86 -8.54 -21.26 -5.36
CA ALA A 86 -8.07 -21.48 -3.99
C ALA A 86 -8.71 -20.50 -3.00
N LEU A 87 -8.89 -19.23 -3.37
CA LEU A 87 -9.58 -18.24 -2.54
C LEU A 87 -11.06 -18.58 -2.35
N VAL A 88 -11.74 -19.00 -3.42
CA VAL A 88 -13.15 -19.46 -3.35
C VAL A 88 -13.28 -20.72 -2.49
N GLN A 89 -12.34 -21.66 -2.60
CA GLN A 89 -12.33 -22.87 -1.79
C GLN A 89 -12.11 -22.58 -0.30
N LYS A 90 -11.13 -21.72 0.03
CA LYS A 90 -10.88 -21.24 1.40
C LYS A 90 -12.14 -20.60 2.00
N ARG A 91 -12.83 -19.74 1.25
CA ARG A 91 -14.08 -19.08 1.69
C ARG A 91 -15.19 -20.08 2.03
N ARG A 92 -15.26 -21.23 1.35
CA ARG A 92 -16.27 -22.26 1.63
C ARG A 92 -15.94 -23.12 2.85
N GLN A 93 -14.70 -23.09 3.33
CA GLN A 93 -14.24 -23.93 4.43
C GLN A 93 -14.17 -23.19 5.78
N GLY A 94 -14.42 -21.87 5.81
CA GLY A 94 -14.36 -21.05 7.02
C GLY A 94 -12.98 -20.45 7.25
#